data_AF-A0A804JWT5-F1
#
_entry.id   AF-A0A804JWT5-F1
#
_cell.length_a   1.000
_cell.length_b   1.000
_cell.length_c   1.000
_cell.angle_alpha   90.00
_cell.angle_beta   90.00
_cell.angle_gamma   90.00
#
_symmetry.space_group_name_H-M   'P 1'
#
loop_
_entity.id
_entity.type
_entity.pdbx_description
1 polymer ?
#
loop_
_entity_poly.entity_id
_entity_poly.type
_entity_poly.pdbx_seq_one_letter_code
_entity_poly.pdbx_strand_id
1 'polypeptide(L)'
;MFTRPGKLSDRFPQPYSNEQAARFANGGVYPPDLSLISKARHNGQNYVFALLTGYRDPPAGVLVRFQITINALVVANLVSTFSCFHLHEHVTLFVTLLSATPLDLSSYICNLH
;
A
#
# COMPACT_ATOMS: atom_id res chain seq x y z
N MET A 1 -28.36 10.83 2.17
CA MET A 1 -27.26 10.94 3.17
C MET A 1 -26.48 12.22 2.87
N PHE A 2 -25.98 12.93 3.88
CA PHE A 2 -25.10 14.10 3.70
C PHE A 2 -23.68 13.76 4.15
N THR A 3 -22.67 14.24 3.43
CA THR A 3 -21.25 14.05 3.78
C THR A 3 -20.86 15.08 4.84
N ARG A 4 -20.18 14.64 5.90
CA ARG A 4 -19.62 15.53 6.93
C ARG A 4 -18.09 15.47 6.92
N PRO A 5 -17.40 16.52 7.40
CA PRO A 5 -15.96 16.44 7.65
C PRO A 5 -15.65 15.36 8.70
N GLY A 6 -14.55 14.64 8.48
CA GLY A 6 -14.09 13.57 9.37
C GLY A 6 -13.64 14.11 10.73
N LYS A 7 -13.91 13.33 11.78
CA LYS A 7 -13.40 13.56 13.14
C LYS A 7 -12.28 12.58 13.46
N LEU A 8 -11.44 12.90 14.45
CA LEU A 8 -10.33 12.03 14.88
C LEU A 8 -10.78 10.65 15.38
N SER A 9 -12.02 10.54 15.85
CA SER A 9 -12.63 9.27 16.27
C SER A 9 -13.14 8.41 15.12
N ASP A 10 -13.23 8.97 13.91
CA ASP A 10 -13.76 8.25 12.75
C ASP A 10 -12.72 7.25 12.24
N ARG A 11 -13.19 6.11 11.76
CA ARG A 11 -12.32 5.10 11.16
C ARG A 11 -11.74 5.62 9.85
N PHE A 12 -10.60 5.03 9.44
CA PHE A 12 -10.08 5.30 8.12
C PHE A 12 -11.11 4.90 7.05
N PRO A 13 -11.38 5.80 6.08
CA PRO A 13 -12.27 5.50 4.98
C PRO A 13 -11.70 4.36 4.13
N GLN A 14 -12.57 3.48 3.67
CA GLN A 14 -12.19 2.42 2.75
C GLN A 14 -11.96 3.01 1.35
N PRO A 15 -10.92 2.57 0.62
CA PRO A 15 -10.60 3.10 -0.71
C PRO A 15 -11.63 2.66 -1.78
N TYR A 16 -12.29 1.53 -1.56
CA TYR A 16 -13.31 0.99 -2.45
C TYR A 16 -14.64 0.82 -1.72
N SER A 17 -15.74 1.02 -2.44
CA SER A 17 -17.09 0.84 -1.90
C SER A 17 -17.42 -0.63 -1.60
N ASN A 18 -16.86 -1.56 -2.36
CA ASN A 18 -17.05 -2.99 -2.22
C ASN A 18 -15.92 -3.80 -2.85
N GLU A 19 -15.93 -5.12 -2.63
CA GLU A 19 -14.94 -6.07 -3.16
C GLU A 19 -14.92 -6.10 -4.70
N GLN A 20 -16.10 -6.01 -5.34
CA GLN A 20 -16.21 -6.05 -6.81
C GLN A 20 -15.56 -4.82 -7.46
N ALA A 21 -15.77 -3.62 -6.90
CA ALA A 21 -15.13 -2.40 -7.36
C ALA A 21 -13.61 -2.46 -7.16
N ALA A 22 -13.16 -3.03 -6.02
CA ALA A 22 -11.74 -3.22 -5.76
C ALA A 22 -11.11 -4.18 -6.79
N ARG A 23 -11.76 -5.31 -7.11
CA ARG A 23 -11.29 -6.24 -8.14
C ARG A 23 -11.30 -5.60 -9.52
N PHE A 24 -12.35 -4.86 -9.88
CA PHE A 24 -12.43 -4.18 -11.17
C PHE A 24 -11.28 -3.17 -11.36
N ALA A 25 -11.01 -2.35 -10.35
CA ALA A 25 -9.92 -1.37 -10.39
C ALA A 25 -8.52 -1.99 -10.44
N ASN A 26 -8.36 -3.20 -9.89
CA ASN A 26 -7.06 -3.88 -9.74
C ASN A 26 -6.88 -5.08 -10.69
N GLY A 27 -7.60 -5.10 -11.81
CA GLY A 27 -7.44 -6.15 -12.84
C GLY A 27 -7.83 -7.56 -12.37
N GLY A 28 -8.86 -7.66 -11.54
CA GLY A 28 -9.45 -8.90 -11.03
C GLY A 28 -8.98 -9.32 -9.63
N VAL A 29 -7.92 -8.69 -9.11
CA VAL A 29 -7.34 -9.05 -7.82
C VAL A 29 -7.92 -8.20 -6.69
N TYR A 30 -8.26 -8.84 -5.58
CA TYR A 30 -8.73 -8.13 -4.39
C TYR A 30 -7.55 -7.83 -3.46
N PRO A 31 -7.24 -6.55 -3.19
CA PRO A 31 -6.17 -6.21 -2.27
C PRO A 31 -6.59 -6.56 -0.82
N PRO A 32 -5.71 -7.18 -0.02
CA PRO A 32 -6.03 -7.54 1.36
C PRO A 32 -6.12 -6.30 2.25
N ASP A 33 -6.93 -6.37 3.30
CA ASP A 33 -6.93 -5.37 4.38
C ASP A 33 -5.57 -5.37 5.10
N LEU A 34 -5.00 -4.18 5.26
CA LEU A 34 -3.66 -3.99 5.76
C LEU A 34 -3.60 -3.81 7.28
N SER A 35 -4.75 -3.61 7.94
CA SER A 35 -4.86 -3.37 9.39
C SER A 35 -4.16 -4.42 10.25
N LEU A 36 -4.06 -5.67 9.76
CA LEU A 36 -3.45 -6.80 10.47
C LEU A 36 -2.42 -7.55 9.62
N ILE A 37 -1.93 -6.98 8.52
CA ILE A 37 -1.10 -7.71 7.55
C ILE A 37 0.20 -8.25 8.17
N SER A 38 0.80 -7.50 9.09
CA SER A 38 2.01 -7.88 9.83
C SER A 38 1.79 -9.03 10.81
N LYS A 39 0.54 -9.33 11.20
CA LYS A 39 0.19 -10.49 12.03
C LYS A 39 -0.37 -11.65 11.21
N ALA A 40 -1.03 -11.34 10.09
CA ALA A 40 -1.67 -12.32 9.21
C ALA A 40 -0.69 -13.07 8.28
N ARG A 41 0.60 -12.72 8.29
CA ARG A 41 1.64 -13.32 7.44
C ARG A 41 2.84 -13.76 8.27
N HIS A 42 3.47 -14.85 7.85
CA HIS A 42 4.69 -15.35 8.47
C HIS A 42 5.80 -14.29 8.37
N ASN A 43 6.61 -14.17 9.42
CA ASN A 43 7.69 -13.17 9.52
C ASN A 43 7.21 -11.69 9.53
N GLY A 44 5.90 -11.44 9.61
CA GLY A 44 5.28 -10.16 9.91
C GLY A 44 5.84 -8.92 9.20
N GLN A 45 6.39 -7.96 9.95
CA GLN A 45 6.97 -6.73 9.38
C GLN A 45 8.11 -7.01 8.40
N ASN A 46 8.94 -8.02 8.66
CA ASN A 46 10.04 -8.39 7.76
C ASN A 46 9.50 -8.90 6.41
N TYR A 47 8.34 -9.57 6.42
CA TYR A 47 7.67 -9.99 5.19
C TYR A 47 7.19 -8.77 4.38
N VAL A 48 6.53 -7.81 5.03
CA VAL A 48 6.08 -6.58 4.36
C VAL A 48 7.28 -5.80 3.82
N PHE A 49 8.35 -5.65 4.59
CA PHE A 49 9.58 -4.97 4.17
C PHE A 49 10.22 -5.66 2.95
N ALA A 50 10.34 -6.99 2.98
CA ALA A 50 10.90 -7.76 1.87
C ALA A 50 10.02 -7.67 0.61
N LEU A 51 8.70 -7.60 0.76
CA LEU A 51 7.79 -7.41 -0.38
C LEU A 51 7.95 -6.03 -1.03
N LEU A 52 8.08 -4.98 -0.21
CA LEU A 52 8.20 -3.60 -0.68
C LEU A 52 9.56 -3.32 -1.34
N THR A 53 10.63 -3.90 -0.80
CA THR A 53 12.02 -3.65 -1.25
C THR A 53 12.54 -4.71 -2.23
N GLY A 54 11.88 -5.86 -2.31
CA GLY A 54 12.30 -7.00 -3.12
C GLY A 54 11.90 -6.95 -4.58
N TYR A 55 11.27 -5.86 -5.06
CA TYR A 55 10.94 -5.73 -6.48
C TYR A 55 12.22 -5.62 -7.29
N ARG A 56 12.45 -6.61 -8.15
CA ARG A 56 13.60 -6.69 -9.05
C ARG A 56 13.11 -7.11 -10.43
N ASP A 57 13.83 -6.67 -11.44
CA ASP A 57 13.55 -7.11 -12.80
C ASP A 57 13.66 -8.64 -12.89
N PRO A 58 12.75 -9.29 -13.63
CA PRO A 58 12.80 -10.73 -13.80
C PRO A 58 14.13 -11.12 -14.47
N PRO A 59 14.74 -12.25 -14.07
CA PRO A 59 15.98 -12.70 -14.71
C PRO A 59 15.74 -13.01 -16.19
N ALA A 60 16.80 -12.88 -16.99
CA ALA A 60 16.72 -13.04 -18.44
C ALA A 60 16.06 -14.38 -18.83
N GLY A 61 15.05 -14.32 -19.69
CA GLY A 61 14.30 -15.49 -20.15
C GLY A 61 13.00 -15.79 -19.40
N VAL A 62 12.68 -15.07 -18.31
CA VAL A 62 11.40 -15.21 -17.60
C VAL A 62 10.36 -14.26 -18.19
N LEU A 63 9.39 -14.83 -18.93
CA LEU A 63 8.24 -14.10 -19.44
C LEU A 63 7.17 -13.96 -18.34
N VAL A 64 7.12 -12.80 -17.70
CA VAL A 64 6.04 -12.47 -16.75
C VAL A 64 4.79 -12.11 -17.55
N ARG A 65 3.75 -12.95 -17.52
CA ARG A 65 2.48 -12.65 -18.20
C ARG A 65 1.64 -11.69 -17.36
N PHE A 66 1.36 -10.53 -17.94
CA PHE A 66 0.48 -9.47 -17.44
C PHE A 66 0.93 -8.85 -16.10
N GLN A 67 1.09 -7.53 -16.11
CA GLN A 67 1.86 -6.71 -15.16
C GLN A 67 1.16 -6.45 -13.81
N ILE A 68 0.49 -7.45 -13.23
CA ILE A 68 -0.14 -7.32 -11.90
C ILE A 68 0.46 -8.36 -10.96
N THR A 69 1.59 -8.00 -10.34
CA THR A 69 2.16 -8.78 -9.25
C THR A 69 1.46 -8.43 -7.94
N ILE A 70 1.31 -9.42 -7.04
CA ILE A 70 0.73 -9.21 -5.69
C ILE A 70 1.46 -8.08 -4.96
N ASN A 71 2.78 -7.95 -5.15
CA ASN A 71 3.59 -6.91 -4.54
C ASN A 71 3.18 -5.51 -5.04
N ALA A 72 2.95 -5.34 -6.34
CA ALA A 72 2.50 -4.07 -6.92
C ALA A 72 1.12 -3.66 -6.38
N LEU A 73 0.24 -4.62 -6.12
CA LEU A 73 -1.08 -4.37 -5.53
C LEU A 73 -1.01 -3.97 -4.06
N VAL A 74 -0.13 -4.63 -3.28
CA VAL A 74 0.09 -4.25 -1.88
C VAL A 74 0.68 -2.85 -1.81
N VAL A 75 1.63 -2.51 -2.68
CA VAL A 75 2.20 -1.15 -2.80
C VAL A 75 1.12 -0.15 -3.21
N ALA A 76 0.34 -0.44 -4.25
CA ALA A 76 -0.72 0.46 -4.71
C ALA A 76 -1.80 0.68 -3.64
N ASN A 77 -2.19 -0.36 -2.90
CA ASN A 77 -3.16 -0.24 -1.82
C ASN A 77 -2.58 0.56 -0.63
N LEU A 78 -1.31 0.34 -0.29
CA LEU A 78 -0.61 1.16 0.71
C LEU A 78 -0.61 2.63 0.27
N VAL A 79 -0.13 2.94 -0.93
CA VAL A 79 -0.09 4.31 -1.47
C VAL A 79 -1.48 4.94 -1.53
N SER A 80 -2.52 4.20 -1.93
CA SER A 80 -3.90 4.67 -1.95
C SER A 80 -4.44 4.96 -0.53
N THR A 81 -4.14 4.10 0.44
CA THR A 81 -4.49 4.32 1.85
C THR A 81 -3.78 5.55 2.41
N PHE A 82 -2.49 5.74 2.08
CA PHE A 82 -1.72 6.93 2.45
C PHE A 82 -2.21 8.20 1.74
N SER A 83 -2.66 8.11 0.49
CA SER A 83 -3.23 9.24 -0.25
C SER A 83 -4.61 9.66 0.28
N CYS A 84 -5.29 8.80 1.04
CA CYS A 84 -6.54 9.12 1.73
C CYS A 84 -6.30 9.75 3.11
N PHE A 85 -5.12 9.52 3.71
CA PHE A 85 -4.60 10.40 4.75
C PHE A 85 -4.44 11.79 4.12
N HIS A 86 -5.01 12.82 4.73
CA HIS A 86 -4.84 14.22 4.33
C HIS A 86 -3.41 14.72 4.64
N LEU A 87 -2.40 13.91 4.28
CA LEU A 87 -0.95 14.16 4.30
C LEU A 87 -0.43 14.20 2.86
N HIS A 88 -1.26 14.68 1.91
CA HIS A 88 -0.83 14.86 0.52
C HIS A 88 0.40 15.77 0.44
N GLU A 89 0.50 16.77 1.32
CA GLU A 89 1.69 17.64 1.44
C GLU A 89 2.85 16.97 2.17
N HIS A 90 2.61 16.21 3.25
CA HIS A 90 3.70 15.67 4.05
C HIS A 90 4.39 14.45 3.43
N VAL A 91 3.70 13.59 2.67
CA VAL A 91 4.34 12.42 2.04
C VAL A 91 5.19 12.84 0.83
N THR A 92 4.71 13.82 0.04
CA THR A 92 5.50 14.38 -1.08
C THR A 92 6.63 15.27 -0.58
N LEU A 93 6.45 16.07 0.49
CA LEU A 93 7.54 16.81 1.13
C LEU A 93 8.55 15.90 1.83
N PHE A 94 8.14 14.76 2.42
CA PHE A 94 9.06 13.82 3.05
C PHE A 94 9.94 13.08 2.02
N VAL A 95 9.42 12.81 0.82
CA VAL A 95 10.16 12.20 -0.29
C VAL A 95 11.04 13.20 -1.04
N THR A 96 10.77 14.51 -0.95
CA THR A 96 11.51 15.55 -1.68
C THR A 96 12.47 16.39 -0.82
N LEU A 97 12.18 16.60 0.47
CA LEU A 97 13.04 17.37 1.40
C LEU A 97 13.95 16.50 2.27
N LEU A 98 13.54 15.26 2.55
CA LEU A 98 14.43 14.23 3.07
C LEU A 98 14.81 13.38 1.85
N SER A 99 16.08 13.08 1.65
CA SER A 99 16.54 12.07 0.70
C SER A 99 16.11 10.67 1.17
N ALA A 100 14.81 10.45 1.40
CA ALA A 100 14.27 9.21 1.92
C ALA A 100 14.43 8.15 0.84
N THR A 101 15.36 7.23 1.08
CA THR A 101 15.56 6.10 0.19
C THR A 101 14.29 5.23 0.23
N PRO A 102 14.01 4.42 -0.82
CA PRO A 102 12.88 3.48 -0.79
C PRO A 102 12.92 2.53 0.42
N LEU A 103 14.10 2.34 1.04
CA LEU A 103 14.28 1.62 2.30
C LEU A 103 13.72 2.37 3.51
N ASP A 104 13.89 3.69 3.57
CA ASP A 104 13.37 4.54 4.64
C ASP A 104 11.83 4.60 4.60
N LEU A 105 11.27 4.72 3.39
CA LEU A 105 9.82 4.69 3.20
C LEU A 105 9.22 3.32 3.60
N SER A 106 9.86 2.23 3.18
CA SER A 106 9.43 0.87 3.57
C SER A 106 9.50 0.66 5.09
N SER A 107 10.56 1.16 5.73
CA SER A 107 10.72 1.09 7.18
C SER A 107 9.66 1.92 7.89
N TYR A 108 9.35 3.13 7.42
CA TYR A 108 8.29 3.97 7.98
C TYR A 108 6.92 3.30 7.89
N ILE A 109 6.58 2.72 6.73
CA ILE A 109 5.32 2.01 6.51
C ILE A 109 5.18 0.78 7.42
N CYS A 110 6.27 0.02 7.62
CA CYS A 110 6.25 -1.15 8.50
C CYS A 110 6.06 -0.79 9.98
N ASN A 111 6.48 0.42 10.39
CA ASN A 111 6.36 0.93 11.76
C ASN A 111 5.05 1.70 12.02
N LEU A 112 4.19 1.88 11.02
CA LEU A 112 2.93 2.63 11.16
C LEU A 112 1.79 1.84 11.84
N HIS A 113 2.07 0.68 12.42
CA HIS A 113 1.07 -0.23 13.04
C HIS A 113 1.37 -0.51 14.51
#